data_AF-A0A956PJD2-F1
#
_entry.id   AF-A0A956PJD2-F1
#
_cell.length_a   1.000
_cell.length_b   1.000
_cell.length_c   1.000
_cell.angle_alpha   90.00
_cell.angle_beta   90.00
_cell.angle_gamma   90.00
#
_symmetry.space_group_name_H-M   'P 1'
#
loop_
_entity.id
_entity.type
_entity.pdbx_description
1 polymer ?
#
loop_
_entity_poly.entity_id
_entity_poly.type
_entity_poly.pdbx_seq_one_letter_code
_entity_poly.pdbx_strand_id
1 'polypeptide(L)'
;MIGRRRGVLLLLVLILVATLFVMASGFLSTKTRERQAVNMSRASFQAQQIAYSGLETVRVRLQNDFNFPPATMGPLQEVFKFTEVVQDFDNTKEIGRYQVFCDRRWVDSPYWILRVTVVGQVGDEDGNPVRHKMVADFSMAVGSKGDLLNLLDLGSF
;
A
#
# COMPACT_ATOMS: atom_id res chain seq x y z
N MET A 1 54.30 28.63 -34.62
CA MET A 1 53.04 29.16 -34.00
C MET A 1 51.79 28.27 -34.22
N ILE A 2 51.85 27.17 -34.98
CA ILE A 2 50.68 26.28 -35.25
C ILE A 2 50.21 25.48 -34.01
N GLY A 3 51.12 25.03 -33.13
CA GLY A 3 50.76 24.21 -31.95
C GLY A 3 49.89 24.93 -30.92
N ARG A 4 50.09 26.24 -30.75
CA ARG A 4 49.36 27.06 -29.77
C ARG A 4 47.88 27.24 -30.15
N ARG A 5 47.57 27.34 -31.45
CA ARG A 5 46.18 27.42 -31.96
C ARG A 5 45.44 26.10 -31.83
N ARG A 6 46.10 24.96 -32.06
CA ARG A 6 45.51 23.62 -31.89
C ARG A 6 45.22 23.29 -30.42
N GLY A 7 46.11 23.70 -29.50
CA GLY A 7 45.90 23.55 -28.06
C GLY A 7 44.68 24.32 -27.55
N VAL A 8 44.51 25.57 -27.99
CA VAL A 8 43.33 26.39 -27.64
C VAL A 8 42.04 25.79 -28.18
N LEU A 9 42.06 25.24 -29.41
CA LEU A 9 40.90 24.62 -30.02
C LEU A 9 40.48 23.32 -29.29
N LEU A 10 41.45 22.49 -28.88
CA LEU A 10 41.19 21.32 -28.05
C LEU A 10 40.63 21.69 -26.68
N LEU A 11 41.15 22.74 -26.05
CA LEU A 11 40.64 23.25 -24.76
C LEU A 11 39.19 23.72 -24.88
N LEU A 12 38.86 24.44 -25.96
CA LEU A 12 37.52 24.94 -26.21
C LEU A 12 36.52 23.79 -26.46
N VAL A 13 36.91 22.80 -27.26
CA VAL A 13 36.12 21.58 -27.48
C VAL A 13 35.93 20.79 -26.19
N LEU A 14 36.98 20.67 -25.36
CA LEU A 14 36.90 19.96 -24.08
C LEU A 14 35.92 20.65 -23.12
N ILE A 15 35.96 21.99 -23.02
CA ILE A 15 35.02 22.77 -22.21
C ILE A 15 33.59 22.61 -22.74
N LEU A 16 33.40 22.65 -24.06
CA LEU A 16 32.09 22.46 -24.68
C LEU A 16 31.53 21.06 -24.41
N VAL A 17 32.35 20.00 -24.53
CA VAL A 17 31.94 18.62 -24.22
C VAL A 17 31.65 18.46 -22.73
N ALA A 18 32.46 19.05 -21.85
CA ALA A 18 32.23 18.98 -20.41
C ALA A 18 30.92 19.66 -19.99
N THR A 19 30.61 20.84 -20.55
CA THR A 19 29.36 21.55 -20.27
C THR A 19 28.14 20.79 -20.79
N LEU A 20 28.21 20.23 -22.01
CA LEU A 20 27.18 19.35 -22.55
C LEU A 20 26.95 18.10 -21.68
N PHE A 21 28.03 17.51 -21.17
CA PHE A 21 27.95 16.33 -20.31
C PHE A 21 27.24 16.62 -18.98
N VAL A 22 27.56 17.75 -18.34
CA VAL A 22 26.88 18.19 -17.10
C VAL A 22 25.39 18.42 -17.34
N MET A 23 25.01 19.07 -18.45
CA MET A 23 23.60 19.26 -18.80
C MET A 23 22.89 17.93 -19.05
N ALA A 24 23.49 17.02 -19.84
CA ALA A 24 22.90 15.71 -20.12
C ALA A 24 22.67 14.88 -18.85
N SER A 25 23.62 14.90 -17.91
CA SER A 25 23.48 14.25 -16.60
C SER A 25 22.35 14.85 -15.76
N GLY A 26 22.24 16.20 -15.75
CA GLY A 26 21.15 16.90 -15.08
C GLY A 26 19.77 16.50 -15.62
N PHE A 27 19.59 16.47 -16.94
CA PHE A 27 18.34 16.02 -17.56
C PHE A 27 18.01 14.56 -17.23
N LEU A 28 19.00 13.66 -17.27
CA LEU A 28 18.77 12.25 -16.95
C LEU A 28 18.31 12.06 -15.49
N SER A 29 18.89 12.83 -14.56
CA SER A 29 18.52 12.81 -13.13
C SER A 29 17.09 13.29 -12.86
N THR A 30 16.57 14.23 -13.65
CA THR A 30 15.16 14.67 -13.49
C THR A 30 14.17 13.58 -13.91
N LYS A 31 14.45 12.88 -15.02
CA LYS A 31 13.55 11.83 -15.54
C LYS A 31 13.49 10.59 -14.65
N THR A 32 14.59 10.25 -13.97
CA THR A 32 14.60 9.14 -13.01
C THR A 32 13.77 9.48 -11.78
N ARG A 33 13.86 10.71 -11.25
CA ARG A 33 13.05 11.18 -10.11
C ARG A 33 11.55 11.24 -10.44
N GLU A 34 11.19 11.77 -11.61
CA GLU A 34 9.78 11.80 -12.07
C GLU A 34 9.20 10.38 -12.14
N ARG A 35 9.95 9.42 -12.72
CA ARG A 35 9.51 8.02 -12.79
C ARG A 35 9.37 7.38 -11.42
N GLN A 36 10.28 7.65 -10.50
CA GLN A 36 10.20 7.15 -9.12
C GLN A 36 8.94 7.68 -8.41
N ALA A 37 8.64 8.97 -8.52
CA ALA A 37 7.45 9.57 -7.93
C ALA A 37 6.15 8.95 -8.49
N VAL A 38 6.06 8.75 -9.81
CA VAL A 38 4.91 8.10 -10.45
C VAL A 38 4.75 6.66 -9.98
N ASN A 39 5.85 5.92 -9.87
CA ASN A 39 5.81 4.52 -9.41
C ASN A 39 5.37 4.42 -7.94
N MET A 40 5.83 5.32 -7.06
CA MET A 40 5.40 5.38 -5.67
C MET A 40 3.91 5.69 -5.55
N SER A 41 3.41 6.65 -6.34
CA SER A 41 1.98 6.98 -6.37
C SER A 41 1.13 5.80 -6.84
N ARG A 42 1.54 5.10 -7.91
CA ARG A 42 0.85 3.88 -8.39
C ARG A 42 0.81 2.79 -7.33
N ALA A 43 1.93 2.53 -6.66
CA ALA A 43 2.00 1.51 -5.61
C ALA A 43 1.12 1.87 -4.39
N SER A 44 1.07 3.15 -4.00
CA SER A 44 0.19 3.64 -2.94
C SER A 44 -1.29 3.42 -3.27
N PHE A 45 -1.73 3.82 -4.48
CA PHE A 45 -3.10 3.56 -4.92
C PHE A 45 -3.42 2.06 -4.99
N GLN A 46 -2.48 1.24 -5.44
CA GLN A 46 -2.68 -0.21 -5.50
C GLN A 46 -2.81 -0.81 -4.08
N ALA A 47 -1.98 -0.37 -3.12
CA ALA A 47 -2.07 -0.80 -1.73
C ALA A 47 -3.39 -0.37 -1.09
N GLN A 48 -3.88 0.82 -1.42
CA GLN A 48 -5.20 1.31 -1.01
C GLN A 48 -6.32 0.39 -1.51
N GLN A 49 -6.31 0.01 -2.80
CA GLN A 49 -7.32 -0.88 -3.36
C GLN A 49 -7.27 -2.29 -2.74
N ILE A 50 -6.07 -2.80 -2.46
CA ILE A 50 -5.91 -4.07 -1.74
C ILE A 50 -6.47 -3.98 -0.31
N ALA A 51 -6.28 -2.85 0.38
CA ALA A 51 -6.88 -2.63 1.69
C ALA A 51 -8.43 -2.60 1.63
N TYR A 52 -9.01 -1.96 0.61
CA TYR A 52 -10.45 -2.00 0.37
C TYR A 52 -10.97 -3.42 0.14
N SER A 53 -10.25 -4.23 -0.65
CA SER A 53 -10.60 -5.64 -0.85
C SER A 53 -10.67 -6.41 0.48
N GLY A 54 -9.68 -6.22 1.36
CA GLY A 54 -9.69 -6.86 2.68
C GLY A 54 -10.85 -6.42 3.57
N LEU A 55 -11.26 -5.16 3.50
CA LEU A 55 -12.43 -4.64 4.21
C LEU A 55 -13.72 -5.27 3.68
N GLU A 56 -13.87 -5.37 2.36
CA GLU A 56 -15.04 -5.99 1.74
C GLU A 56 -15.12 -7.48 2.06
N THR A 57 -13.99 -8.20 2.09
CA THR A 57 -13.94 -9.59 2.56
C THR A 57 -14.49 -9.72 3.97
N VAL A 58 -14.13 -8.79 4.87
CA VAL A 58 -14.67 -8.77 6.23
C VAL A 58 -16.17 -8.51 6.24
N ARG A 59 -16.65 -7.53 5.48
CA ARG A 59 -18.09 -7.23 5.36
C ARG A 59 -18.88 -8.45 4.88
N VAL A 60 -18.39 -9.12 3.83
CA VAL A 60 -19.01 -10.32 3.25
C VAL A 60 -18.98 -11.49 4.24
N ARG A 61 -17.89 -11.68 4.98
CA ARG A 61 -17.81 -12.71 6.04
C ARG A 61 -18.75 -12.39 7.20
N LEU A 62 -18.87 -11.13 7.62
CA LEU A 62 -19.81 -10.75 8.69
C LEU A 62 -21.27 -11.06 8.32
N GLN A 63 -21.63 -10.88 7.05
CA GLN A 63 -22.99 -11.13 6.53
C GLN A 63 -23.28 -12.61 6.31
N ASN A 64 -22.30 -13.37 5.79
CA ASN A 64 -22.53 -14.76 5.34
C ASN A 64 -22.03 -15.82 6.32
N ASP A 65 -21.06 -15.51 7.17
CA ASP A 65 -20.50 -16.43 8.15
C ASP A 65 -20.99 -16.06 9.56
N PHE A 66 -21.84 -16.93 10.11
CA PHE A 66 -22.36 -16.78 11.47
C PHE A 66 -21.24 -16.85 12.52
N ASN A 67 -20.19 -17.63 12.26
CA ASN A 67 -19.07 -17.79 13.16
C ASN A 67 -17.99 -16.72 12.96
N PHE A 68 -18.18 -15.74 12.08
CA PHE A 68 -17.23 -14.65 11.88
C PHE A 68 -17.67 -13.38 12.63
N PRO A 69 -16.77 -12.76 13.43
CA PRO A 69 -15.48 -13.28 13.89
C PRO A 69 -15.67 -14.43 14.93
N PRO A 70 -14.69 -15.34 15.10
CA PRO A 70 -14.85 -16.56 15.92
C PRO A 70 -15.26 -16.24 17.36
N ALA A 71 -16.37 -16.83 17.82
CA ALA A 71 -16.96 -16.57 19.14
C ALA A 71 -16.02 -16.93 20.29
N THR A 72 -15.18 -17.94 20.09
CA THR A 72 -14.17 -18.39 21.07
C THR A 72 -12.78 -18.07 20.54
N MET A 73 -12.09 -17.14 21.21
CA MET A 73 -10.63 -16.99 21.08
C MET A 73 -9.97 -17.37 22.40
N GLY A 74 -8.65 -17.57 22.38
CA GLY A 74 -7.89 -17.86 23.60
C GLY A 74 -8.17 -16.80 24.68
N PRO A 75 -8.10 -17.13 25.98
CA PRO A 75 -8.58 -16.29 27.09
C PRO A 75 -7.93 -14.90 27.20
N LEU A 76 -6.87 -14.62 26.44
CA LEU A 76 -6.15 -13.34 26.40
C LEU A 76 -6.16 -12.68 25.02
N GLN A 77 -6.83 -13.28 24.03
CA GLN A 77 -6.79 -12.83 22.65
C GLN A 77 -8.03 -11.98 22.34
N GLU A 78 -7.83 -10.66 22.33
CA GLU A 78 -8.88 -9.67 22.01
C GLU A 78 -8.95 -9.35 20.51
N VAL A 79 -7.88 -9.66 19.78
CA VAL A 79 -7.73 -9.35 18.35
C VAL A 79 -7.63 -10.64 17.54
N PHE A 80 -8.57 -10.81 16.63
CA PHE A 80 -8.50 -11.82 15.59
C PHE A 80 -7.71 -11.26 14.41
N LYS A 81 -6.76 -12.03 13.86
CA LYS A 81 -5.97 -11.60 12.71
C LYS A 81 -5.90 -12.66 11.64
N PHE A 82 -5.92 -12.23 10.39
CA PHE A 82 -5.66 -13.11 9.25
C PHE A 82 -5.02 -12.33 8.11
N THR A 83 -4.31 -13.04 7.24
CA THR A 83 -3.65 -12.50 6.07
C THR A 83 -4.14 -13.26 4.85
N GLU A 84 -4.40 -12.55 3.78
CA GLU A 84 -4.82 -13.15 2.51
C GLU A 84 -4.06 -12.51 1.35
N VAL A 85 -3.76 -13.33 0.35
CA VAL A 85 -3.02 -12.94 -0.84
C VAL A 85 -4.02 -12.59 -1.93
N VAL A 86 -3.83 -11.44 -2.57
CA VAL A 86 -4.59 -11.02 -3.75
C VAL A 86 -3.82 -11.48 -4.98
N GLN A 87 -4.46 -12.33 -5.76
CA GLN A 87 -3.91 -12.87 -7.00
C GLN A 87 -4.51 -12.15 -8.21
N ASP A 88 -3.83 -12.26 -9.35
CA ASP A 88 -4.33 -11.81 -10.64
C ASP A 88 -5.53 -12.65 -11.11
N PHE A 89 -6.26 -12.19 -12.12
CA PHE A 89 -7.46 -12.86 -12.64
C PHE A 89 -7.22 -14.32 -13.02
N ASP A 90 -6.00 -14.64 -13.46
CA ASP A 90 -5.58 -15.99 -13.84
C ASP A 90 -5.04 -16.82 -12.65
N ASN A 91 -5.04 -16.29 -11.42
CA ASN A 91 -4.47 -16.90 -10.20
C ASN A 91 -2.98 -17.30 -10.29
N THR A 92 -2.26 -16.80 -11.30
CA THR A 92 -0.86 -17.19 -11.56
C THR A 92 0.14 -16.29 -10.85
N LYS A 93 -0.24 -15.05 -10.52
CA LYS A 93 0.66 -14.04 -9.96
C LYS A 93 0.06 -13.36 -8.74
N GLU A 94 0.86 -13.25 -7.68
CA GLU A 94 0.53 -12.41 -6.53
C GLU A 94 0.65 -10.92 -6.90
N ILE A 95 -0.45 -10.19 -6.74
CA ILE A 95 -0.52 -8.73 -6.90
C ILE A 95 -0.11 -8.04 -5.60
N GLY A 96 -0.46 -8.64 -4.47
CA GLY A 96 -0.11 -8.18 -3.14
C GLY A 96 -0.89 -8.94 -2.09
N ARG A 97 -0.96 -8.41 -0.88
CA ARG A 97 -1.65 -9.06 0.24
C ARG A 97 -2.25 -8.05 1.18
N TYR A 98 -3.29 -8.45 1.89
CA TYR A 98 -3.86 -7.64 2.97
C TYR A 98 -3.82 -8.41 4.28
N GLN A 99 -3.63 -7.66 5.36
CA GLN A 99 -3.70 -8.15 6.73
C GLN A 99 -4.90 -7.49 7.41
N VAL A 100 -5.76 -8.30 7.99
CA VAL A 100 -6.94 -7.84 8.72
C VAL A 100 -6.73 -8.11 10.20
N PHE A 101 -7.07 -7.12 11.01
CA PHE A 101 -7.12 -7.20 12.46
C PHE A 101 -8.51 -6.81 12.93
N CYS A 102 -9.27 -7.76 13.46
CA CYS A 102 -10.59 -7.53 14.03
C CYS A 102 -10.46 -7.43 15.55
N ASP A 103 -10.61 -6.22 16.08
CA ASP A 103 -10.66 -5.92 17.50
C ASP A 103 -12.09 -6.12 18.02
N ARG A 104 -12.24 -7.05 18.96
CA ARG A 104 -13.54 -7.47 19.49
C ARG A 104 -13.97 -6.79 20.78
N ARG A 105 -13.18 -5.87 21.32
CA ARG A 105 -13.43 -5.23 22.63
C ARG A 105 -14.84 -4.66 22.81
N TRP A 106 -15.50 -4.27 21.72
CA TRP A 106 -16.82 -3.64 21.74
C TRP A 106 -17.90 -4.46 21.03
N VAL A 107 -17.65 -5.74 20.71
CA VAL A 107 -18.59 -6.59 19.95
C VAL A 107 -19.84 -6.90 20.76
N ASP A 108 -19.72 -7.00 22.08
CA ASP A 108 -20.82 -7.30 22.97
C ASP A 108 -21.55 -6.03 23.45
N SER A 109 -22.66 -6.23 24.15
CA SER A 109 -23.40 -5.17 24.83
C SER A 109 -22.47 -4.34 25.73
N PRO A 110 -22.57 -2.99 25.74
CA PRO A 110 -23.65 -2.18 25.16
C PRO A 110 -23.39 -1.65 23.75
N TYR A 111 -22.20 -1.87 23.17
CA TYR A 111 -21.77 -1.12 21.98
C TYR A 111 -22.11 -1.83 20.66
N TRP A 112 -21.97 -3.15 20.58
CA TRP A 112 -22.22 -3.92 19.35
C TRP A 112 -21.42 -3.41 18.14
N ILE A 113 -20.13 -3.10 18.33
CA ILE A 113 -19.22 -2.58 17.31
C ILE A 113 -18.02 -3.52 17.16
N LEU A 114 -17.69 -3.86 15.92
CA LEU A 114 -16.44 -4.51 15.56
C LEU A 114 -15.51 -3.51 14.88
N ARG A 115 -14.35 -3.25 15.48
CA ARG A 115 -13.32 -2.42 14.85
C ARG A 115 -12.39 -3.29 14.03
N VAL A 116 -12.28 -2.98 12.75
CA VAL A 116 -11.51 -3.74 11.77
C VAL A 116 -10.41 -2.83 11.23
N THR A 117 -9.16 -3.21 11.46
CA THR A 117 -8.01 -2.56 10.83
C THR A 117 -7.54 -3.42 9.68
N VAL A 118 -7.43 -2.84 8.49
CA VAL A 118 -6.91 -3.51 7.31
C VAL A 118 -5.63 -2.81 6.85
N VAL A 119 -4.59 -3.60 6.56
CA VAL A 119 -3.34 -3.13 5.99
C VAL A 119 -3.15 -3.81 4.64
N GLY A 120 -3.29 -3.05 3.56
CA GLY A 120 -2.95 -3.51 2.22
C GLY A 120 -1.46 -3.32 1.96
N GLN A 121 -0.82 -4.29 1.30
CA GLN A 121 0.59 -4.28 0.97
C GLN A 121 0.80 -4.59 -0.51
N VAL A 122 1.64 -3.78 -1.17
CA VAL A 122 2.08 -3.96 -2.56
C VAL A 122 3.60 -3.84 -2.64
N GLY A 123 4.22 -4.76 -3.37
CA GLY A 123 5.67 -4.81 -3.57
C GLY A 123 6.29 -6.13 -3.11
N ASP A 124 7.52 -6.36 -3.55
CA ASP A 124 8.27 -7.60 -3.34
C ASP A 124 8.73 -7.76 -1.88
N GLU A 125 8.82 -9.01 -1.40
CA GLU A 125 9.20 -9.33 -0.01
C GLU A 125 10.62 -8.86 0.35
N ASP A 126 11.51 -8.75 -0.65
CA ASP A 126 12.89 -8.29 -0.51
C ASP A 126 13.05 -6.75 -0.57
N GLY A 127 11.97 -6.01 -0.87
CA GLY A 127 11.96 -4.55 -1.00
C GLY A 127 11.44 -3.82 0.24
N ASN A 128 11.31 -2.49 0.14
CA ASN A 128 10.49 -1.70 1.07
C ASN A 128 9.06 -1.67 0.52
N PRO A 129 8.14 -2.54 0.99
CA PRO A 129 6.82 -2.64 0.41
C PRO A 129 5.98 -1.42 0.77
N VAL A 130 5.19 -0.92 -0.18
CA VAL A 130 4.25 0.17 0.09
C VAL A 130 3.05 -0.39 0.82
N ARG A 131 2.75 0.18 1.99
CA ARG A 131 1.62 -0.23 2.81
C ARG A 131 0.59 0.87 2.89
N HIS A 132 -0.67 0.48 3.00
CA HIS A 132 -1.79 1.40 3.17
C HIS A 132 -2.70 0.87 4.28
N LYS A 133 -3.05 1.73 5.24
CA LYS A 133 -3.85 1.32 6.40
C LYS A 133 -5.21 1.99 6.39
N MET A 134 -6.23 1.20 6.64
CA MET A 134 -7.60 1.65 6.86
C MET A 134 -8.13 1.07 8.16
N VAL A 135 -9.02 1.81 8.80
CA VAL A 135 -9.76 1.36 9.98
C VAL A 135 -11.24 1.56 9.70
N ALA A 136 -12.03 0.53 9.88
CA ALA A 136 -13.47 0.57 9.72
C ALA A 136 -14.16 0.03 10.95
N ASP A 137 -15.25 0.66 11.34
CA ASP A 137 -16.10 0.19 12.42
C ASP A 137 -17.39 -0.39 11.80
N PHE A 138 -17.69 -1.65 12.11
CA PHE A 138 -18.89 -2.35 11.65
C PHE A 138 -19.86 -2.59 12.78
N SER A 139 -21.15 -2.50 12.48
CA SER A 139 -22.20 -2.89 13.43
C SER A 139 -22.26 -4.41 13.59
N MET A 140 -22.41 -4.85 14.83
CA MET A 140 -22.65 -6.24 15.23
C MET A 140 -24.05 -6.43 15.81
N ALA A 141 -24.90 -5.41 15.76
CA ALA A 141 -26.25 -5.49 16.29
C ALA A 141 -27.12 -6.44 15.44
N VAL A 142 -28.11 -7.05 16.07
CA VAL A 142 -29.03 -7.98 15.42
C VAL A 142 -29.82 -7.23 14.35
N GLY A 143 -29.68 -7.65 13.09
CA GLY A 143 -30.36 -7.04 11.92
C GLY A 143 -29.52 -6.03 11.14
N SER A 144 -28.43 -5.49 11.71
CA SER A 144 -27.50 -4.57 11.04
C SER A 144 -26.06 -5.11 11.00
N LYS A 145 -25.88 -6.41 11.21
CA LYS A 145 -24.55 -7.05 11.25
C LYS A 145 -23.83 -6.85 9.91
N GLY A 146 -22.66 -6.21 9.98
CA GLY A 146 -21.84 -5.91 8.80
C GLY A 146 -22.15 -4.56 8.14
N ASP A 147 -23.06 -3.76 8.69
CA ASP A 147 -23.24 -2.38 8.24
C ASP A 147 -22.02 -1.54 8.63
N LEU A 148 -21.48 -0.81 7.67
CA LEU A 148 -20.35 0.09 7.86
C LEU A 148 -20.84 1.33 8.63
N LEU A 149 -20.32 1.52 9.85
CA LEU A 149 -20.65 2.68 10.69
C LEU A 149 -19.67 3.83 10.45
N ASN A 150 -18.38 3.49 10.31
CA ASN A 150 -17.33 4.48 10.12
C ASN A 150 -16.19 3.89 9.28
N LEU A 151 -15.53 4.74 8.50
CA LEU A 151 -14.33 4.43 7.74
C LEU A 151 -13.31 5.56 7.90
N LEU A 152 -12.14 5.20 8.42
CA LEU A 152 -10.98 6.06 8.57
C LEU A 152 -9.86 5.55 7.68
N ASP A 153 -9.54 6.31 6.65
CA ASP A 153 -8.35 6.08 5.84
C ASP A 153 -7.14 6.75 6.52
N LEU A 154 -6.14 5.95 6.93
CA LEU A 154 -4.92 6.44 7.59
C LEU A 154 -3.79 6.70 6.59
N GLY A 155 -4.00 6.43 5.30
CA GLY A 155 -3.04 6.66 4.23
C GLY A 155 -1.96 5.59 4.11
N SER A 156 -1.00 5.88 3.23
CA SER A 156 0.14 5.03 2.95
C SER A 156 1.37 5.37 3.79
N PHE A 157 2.13 4.36 4.19
CA PHE A 157 3.33 4.48 5.02
C PHE A 157 4.38 3.41 4.67
#